data_AF-A0A8J8K7Y9-F1
#
_entry.id   AF-A0A8J8K7Y9-F1
#
_cell.length_a   1.000
_cell.length_b   1.000
_cell.length_c   1.000
_cell.angle_alpha   90.00
_cell.angle_beta   90.00
_cell.angle_gamma   90.00
#
_symmetry.space_group_name_H-M   'P 1'
#
loop_
_entity.id
_entity.type
_entity.pdbx_description
1 polymer ?
#
loop_
_entity_poly.entity_id
_entity_poly.type
_entity_poly.pdbx_seq_one_letter_code
_entity_poly.pdbx_strand_id
1 'polypeptide(L)'
;MKVEVSIGIGFGLFAIFSILRFRTESFSIQTITFLFVSITLSMLDVLLPISNLAFLLGINLVIVSAYILLIYLEKKSPAISEKNTMEIIATLDFLKLNDGEKKEFLKENTNFEKFSFQVKSINLIENSLVIKMTF
;
A
#
# COMPACT_ATOMS: atom_id res chain seq x y z
N MET A 1 -8.01 39.89 3.42
CA MET A 1 -6.96 38.86 3.48
C MET A 1 -7.36 37.55 4.17
N LYS A 2 -7.59 37.46 5.50
CA LYS A 2 -7.96 36.17 6.13
C LYS A 2 -9.24 35.53 5.53
N VAL A 3 -10.25 36.34 5.22
CA VAL A 3 -11.54 35.87 4.66
C VAL A 3 -11.40 35.32 3.24
N GLU A 4 -10.58 35.95 2.38
CA GLU A 4 -10.36 35.49 1.01
C GLU A 4 -9.59 34.16 0.97
N VAL A 5 -8.61 34.00 1.88
CA VAL A 5 -7.86 32.73 2.02
C VAL A 5 -8.79 31.61 2.48
N SER A 6 -9.65 31.85 3.47
CA SER A 6 -10.62 30.85 3.95
C SER A 6 -11.61 30.42 2.86
N ILE A 7 -12.05 31.35 2.01
CA ILE A 7 -12.94 31.06 0.89
C ILE A 7 -12.21 30.24 -0.20
N GLY A 8 -10.99 30.63 -0.59
CA GLY A 8 -10.20 29.89 -1.58
C GLY A 8 -9.88 28.46 -1.13
N ILE A 9 -9.61 28.28 0.17
CA ILE A 9 -9.45 26.98 0.83
C ILE A 9 -10.72 26.12 0.70
N GLY A 10 -11.89 26.68 1.03
CA GLY A 10 -13.16 25.97 0.93
C GLY A 10 -13.48 25.52 -0.51
N PHE A 11 -13.21 26.39 -1.49
CA PHE A 11 -13.35 26.07 -2.91
C PHE A 11 -12.40 24.95 -3.37
N GLY A 12 -11.14 24.98 -2.94
CA GLY A 12 -10.15 23.94 -3.28
C GLY A 12 -10.54 22.56 -2.74
N LEU A 13 -11.02 22.49 -1.49
CA LEU A 13 -11.51 21.25 -0.89
C LEU A 13 -12.73 20.69 -1.64
N PHE A 14 -13.65 21.58 -2.03
CA PHE A 14 -14.85 21.23 -2.78
C PHE A 14 -14.53 20.72 -4.20
N ALA A 15 -13.55 21.32 -4.86
CA ALA A 15 -13.07 20.87 -6.17
C ALA A 15 -12.44 19.48 -6.11
N ILE A 16 -11.61 19.23 -5.09
CA ILE A 16 -11.01 17.91 -4.85
C ILE A 16 -12.11 16.88 -4.61
N PHE A 17 -13.05 17.13 -3.69
CA PHE A 17 -14.16 16.19 -3.45
C PHE A 17 -15.05 15.97 -4.68
N SER A 18 -15.22 16.98 -5.54
CA SER A 18 -15.94 16.83 -6.81
C SER A 18 -15.20 15.88 -7.75
N ILE A 19 -13.90 16.04 -7.95
CA ILE A 19 -13.07 15.15 -8.78
C ILE A 19 -13.03 13.73 -8.18
N LEU A 20 -12.91 13.61 -6.86
CA LEU A 20 -12.91 12.34 -6.13
C LEU A 20 -14.25 11.58 -6.25
N ARG A 21 -15.34 12.27 -6.54
CA ARG A 21 -16.67 11.66 -6.76
C ARG A 21 -16.85 11.14 -8.20
N PHE A 22 -16.14 11.68 -9.18
CA PHE A 22 -16.28 11.34 -10.60
C PHE A 22 -15.32 10.26 -11.09
N ARG A 23 -14.45 9.73 -10.22
CA ARG A 23 -13.51 8.68 -10.61
C ARG A 23 -14.21 7.34 -10.71
N THR A 24 -14.13 6.78 -11.92
CA THR A 24 -14.71 5.52 -12.37
C THR A 24 -14.02 4.28 -11.79
N GLU A 25 -12.79 4.42 -11.29
CA GLU A 25 -12.11 3.37 -10.54
C GLU A 25 -12.29 3.54 -9.03
N SER A 26 -12.70 2.45 -8.37
CA SER A 26 -12.84 2.40 -6.92
C SER A 26 -11.48 2.50 -6.25
N PHE A 27 -11.05 3.71 -5.92
CA PHE A 27 -9.93 3.90 -5.01
C PHE A 27 -10.23 3.20 -3.68
N SER A 28 -9.27 2.41 -3.19
CA SER A 28 -9.38 1.83 -1.85
C SER A 28 -9.64 2.94 -0.82
N ILE A 29 -10.46 2.65 0.18
CA ILE A 29 -10.83 3.58 1.27
C ILE A 29 -9.58 4.18 1.95
N GLN A 30 -8.49 3.43 1.97
CA GLN A 30 -7.19 3.85 2.49
C GLN A 30 -6.62 5.04 1.71
N THR A 31 -6.70 5.01 0.38
CA THR A 31 -6.14 6.06 -0.48
C THR A 31 -6.90 7.38 -0.33
N ILE A 32 -8.23 7.34 -0.24
CA ILE A 32 -9.06 8.53 -0.02
C ILE A 32 -8.76 9.15 1.34
N THR A 33 -8.65 8.31 2.38
CA THR A 33 -8.35 8.75 3.74
C THR A 33 -6.97 9.40 3.81
N PHE A 34 -5.98 8.80 3.15
CA PHE A 34 -4.61 9.34 3.12
C PHE A 34 -4.55 10.70 2.43
N LEU A 35 -5.24 10.86 1.30
CA LEU A 35 -5.32 12.13 0.58
C LEU A 35 -6.02 13.20 1.44
N PHE A 36 -7.13 12.85 2.09
CA PHE A 36 -7.86 13.76 2.97
C PHE A 36 -7.00 14.25 4.15
N VAL A 37 -6.30 13.33 4.82
CA VAL A 37 -5.41 13.66 5.94
C VAL A 37 -4.24 14.53 5.47
N SER A 38 -3.63 14.21 4.33
CA SER A 38 -2.50 14.97 3.77
C SER A 38 -2.90 16.41 3.42
N ILE A 39 -4.05 16.60 2.77
CA ILE A 39 -4.56 17.94 2.44
C ILE A 39 -4.87 18.73 3.72
N THR A 40 -5.56 18.11 4.68
CA THR A 40 -5.89 18.75 5.96
C THR A 40 -4.63 19.18 6.72
N LEU A 41 -3.60 18.34 6.72
CA LEU A 41 -2.32 18.64 7.37
C LEU A 41 -1.58 19.80 6.69
N SER A 42 -1.56 19.84 5.36
CA SER A 42 -0.97 20.95 4.60
C SER A 42 -1.72 22.27 4.83
N MET A 43 -3.05 22.22 4.93
CA MET A 43 -3.85 23.40 5.22
C MET A 43 -3.66 23.91 6.65
N LEU A 44 -3.47 23.00 7.61
CA LEU A 44 -3.13 23.37 8.98
C LEU A 44 -1.83 24.18 9.03
N ASP A 45 -0.84 23.78 8.25
CA ASP A 45 0.46 24.47 8.17
C ASP A 45 0.34 25.91 7.64
N VAL A 46 -0.48 26.12 6.60
CA VAL A 46 -0.72 27.45 6.00
C VAL A 46 -1.54 28.37 6.92
N LEU A 47 -2.45 27.81 7.72
CA LEU A 47 -3.37 28.59 8.54
C LEU A 47 -2.75 29.05 9.87
N LEU A 48 -1.68 28.39 10.33
CA LEU A 48 -0.98 28.74 11.55
C LEU A 48 -0.13 30.02 11.33
N PRO A 49 -0.32 31.08 12.13
CA PRO A 49 0.50 32.29 12.02
C PRO A 49 1.97 31.97 12.33
N ILE A 50 2.87 32.42 11.45
CA ILE A 50 4.33 32.16 11.48
C ILE A 50 5.04 32.81 12.69
N SER A 51 4.30 33.42 13.64
CA SER A 51 4.88 34.18 14.75
C SER A 51 5.71 33.35 15.73
N ASN A 52 5.66 32.01 15.65
CA ASN A 52 6.53 31.11 16.40
C ASN A 52 7.12 30.03 15.48
N LEU A 53 8.22 30.38 14.80
CA LEU A 53 9.06 29.46 14.03
C LEU A 53 9.42 28.17 14.81
N ALA A 54 9.60 28.27 16.13
CA ALA A 54 9.84 27.13 17.01
C ALA A 54 8.65 26.15 17.07
N PHE A 55 7.42 26.65 17.04
CA PHE A 55 6.21 25.81 17.04
C PHE A 55 6.02 25.09 15.70
N LEU A 56 6.31 25.79 14.60
CA LEU A 56 6.27 25.26 13.24
C LEU A 56 7.32 24.15 13.04
N LEU A 57 8.53 24.35 13.55
CA LEU A 57 9.56 23.30 13.61
C LEU A 57 9.14 22.11 14.47
N GLY A 58 8.47 22.36 15.60
CA GLY A 58 7.92 21.30 16.45
C GLY A 58 6.92 20.41 15.72
N ILE A 59 5.97 20.99 15.00
CA ILE A 59 4.98 20.24 14.21
C ILE A 59 5.66 19.40 13.13
N ASN A 60 6.59 19.99 12.36
CA ASN A 60 7.32 19.27 11.32
C ASN A 60 8.14 18.11 11.88
N LEU A 61 8.79 18.29 13.03
CA LEU A 61 9.56 17.25 13.69
C LEU A 61 8.66 16.10 14.21
N VAL A 62 7.46 16.43 14.69
CA VAL A 62 6.45 15.42 15.06
C VAL A 62 6.00 14.63 13.84
N ILE A 63 5.73 15.27 12.70
CA ILE A 63 5.34 14.58 11.46
C ILE A 63 6.46 13.64 10.97
N VAL A 64 7.70 14.11 10.94
CA VAL A 64 8.86 13.31 10.54
C VAL A 64 9.07 12.13 11.48
N SER A 65 8.97 12.34 12.79
CA SER A 65 9.11 11.26 13.78
C SER A 65 7.97 10.23 13.69
N ALA A 66 6.74 10.67 13.45
CA ALA A 66 5.60 9.78 13.20
C ALA A 66 5.82 8.92 11.94
N TYR A 67 6.35 9.52 10.86
CA TYR A 67 6.68 8.79 9.63
C TYR A 67 7.77 7.74 9.84
N ILE A 68 8.84 8.10 10.56
CA ILE A 68 9.92 7.17 10.93
C ILE A 68 9.39 6.04 11.81
N LEU A 69 8.52 6.35 12.77
CA LEU A 69 7.89 5.35 13.63
C LEU A 69 7.00 4.40 12.83
N LEU A 70 6.25 4.91 11.84
CA LEU A 70 5.41 4.10 10.97
C LEU A 70 6.24 3.12 10.15
N ILE A 71 7.35 3.59 9.54
CA ILE A 71 8.32 2.72 8.85
C ILE A 71 8.91 1.68 9.81
N TYR A 72 9.26 2.09 11.03
CA TYR A 72 9.84 1.18 12.03
C TYR A 72 8.84 0.09 12.46
N LEU A 73 7.57 0.46 12.64
CA LEU A 73 6.48 -0.47 12.96
C LEU A 73 6.17 -1.40 11.79
N GLU A 74 6.18 -0.88 10.56
CA GLU A 74 6.00 -1.67 9.35
C GLU A 74 7.12 -2.69 9.17
N LYS A 75 8.36 -2.31 9.49
CA LYS A 75 9.52 -3.24 9.52
C LYS A 75 9.40 -4.34 10.59
N LYS A 76 8.59 -4.13 11.64
CA LYS A 76 8.34 -5.11 12.72
C LYS A 76 7.12 -5.98 12.44
N SER A 77 6.22 -5.54 11.56
CA SER A 77 5.17 -6.38 11.04
C SER A 77 5.81 -7.39 10.07
N PRO A 78 5.59 -8.71 10.18
CA PRO A 78 6.01 -9.68 9.18
C PRO A 78 5.12 -9.57 7.92
N ALA A 79 4.79 -8.35 7.50
CA ALA A 79 4.19 -8.07 6.22
C ALA A 79 5.31 -8.13 5.18
N ILE A 80 5.60 -9.37 4.80
CA ILE A 80 6.12 -9.69 3.48
C ILE A 80 7.50 -9.04 3.23
N SER A 81 8.52 -9.64 3.83
CA SER A 81 9.87 -9.62 3.27
C SER A 81 9.82 -10.31 1.89
N GLU A 82 9.39 -9.56 0.87
CA GLU A 82 9.21 -10.00 -0.51
C GLU A 82 10.49 -9.83 -1.33
N LYS A 83 11.67 -9.93 -0.71
CA LYS A 83 12.91 -9.78 -1.48
C LYS A 83 13.19 -10.96 -2.42
N ASN A 84 12.55 -12.11 -2.21
CA ASN A 84 12.79 -13.31 -2.99
C ASN A 84 11.54 -14.21 -3.06
N THR A 85 10.39 -13.65 -3.46
CA THR A 85 9.21 -14.50 -3.69
C THR A 85 8.65 -14.33 -5.09
N MET A 86 8.37 -15.45 -5.75
CA MET A 86 7.72 -15.50 -7.06
C MET A 86 6.31 -16.02 -6.88
N GLU A 87 5.34 -15.40 -7.53
CA GLU A 87 3.98 -15.93 -7.62
C GLU A 87 3.80 -16.62 -8.97
N ILE A 88 3.48 -17.91 -8.94
CA ILE A 88 3.19 -18.71 -10.13
C ILE A 88 1.70 -19.03 -10.12
N ILE A 89 1.03 -18.71 -11.23
CA ILE A 89 -0.34 -19.14 -11.47
C ILE A 89 -0.27 -20.52 -12.12
N ALA A 90 -0.77 -21.54 -11.44
CA ALA A 90 -0.86 -22.90 -11.95
C ALA A 90 -2.32 -23.36 -12.00
N THR A 91 -2.60 -24.36 -12.82
CA THR A 91 -3.92 -24.99 -12.88
C THR A 91 -4.16 -25.85 -11.64
N LEU A 92 -5.41 -26.08 -11.27
CA LEU A 92 -5.78 -26.96 -10.14
C LEU A 92 -5.23 -28.39 -10.22
N ASP A 93 -4.86 -28.86 -11.42
CA ASP A 93 -4.19 -30.14 -11.60
C ASP A 93 -2.84 -30.23 -10.85
N PHE A 94 -2.23 -29.09 -10.53
CA PHE A 94 -1.05 -29.04 -9.66
C PHE A 94 -1.32 -29.63 -8.26
N LEU A 95 -2.56 -29.57 -7.74
CA LEU A 95 -2.89 -30.16 -6.44
C LEU A 95 -2.88 -31.69 -6.47
N LYS A 96 -3.12 -32.29 -7.64
CA LYS A 96 -3.17 -33.75 -7.84
C LYS A 96 -1.79 -34.39 -7.99
N LEU A 97 -0.75 -33.59 -8.23
CA LEU A 97 0.62 -34.06 -8.41
C LEU A 97 1.22 -34.61 -7.11
N ASN A 98 2.07 -35.63 -7.23
CA ASN A 98 2.87 -36.13 -6.13
C ASN A 98 3.97 -35.13 -5.74
N ASP A 99 4.51 -35.23 -4.53
CA ASP A 99 5.54 -34.30 -4.04
C ASP A 99 6.83 -34.28 -4.88
N GLY A 100 7.13 -35.37 -5.58
CA GLY A 100 8.20 -35.43 -6.58
C GLY A 100 7.89 -34.63 -7.84
N GLU A 101 6.69 -34.81 -8.40
CA GLU A 101 6.23 -34.16 -9.63
C GLU A 101 6.01 -32.66 -9.44
N LYS A 102 5.54 -32.24 -8.25
CA LYS A 102 5.43 -30.81 -7.88
C LYS A 102 6.78 -30.11 -7.91
N LYS A 103 7.83 -30.77 -7.41
CA LYS A 103 9.19 -30.21 -7.40
C LYS A 103 9.78 -30.14 -8.81
N GLU A 104 9.50 -31.13 -9.64
CA GLU A 104 9.95 -31.15 -11.04
C GLU A 104 9.26 -30.06 -11.86
N PHE A 105 7.93 -29.95 -11.77
CA PHE A 105 7.15 -28.90 -12.43
C PHE A 105 7.61 -27.50 -12.03
N LEU A 106 7.89 -27.26 -10.75
CA LEU A 106 8.38 -25.98 -10.27
C LEU A 106 9.85 -25.75 -10.68
N LYS A 107 10.69 -26.78 -10.73
CA LYS A 107 12.08 -26.66 -11.18
C LYS A 107 12.17 -26.33 -12.67
N GLU A 108 11.40 -26.99 -13.52
CA GLU A 108 11.38 -26.75 -14.97
C GLU A 108 10.98 -25.31 -15.31
N ASN A 109 9.99 -24.78 -14.60
CA ASN A 109 9.47 -23.44 -14.88
C ASN A 109 10.33 -22.32 -14.29
N THR A 110 11.26 -22.62 -13.37
CA THR A 110 11.88 -21.57 -12.53
C THR A 110 13.40 -21.68 -12.39
N ASN A 111 14.02 -22.81 -12.78
CA ASN A 111 15.46 -23.09 -12.67
C ASN A 111 16.07 -22.98 -11.26
N PHE A 112 15.28 -22.89 -10.19
CA PHE A 112 15.80 -22.87 -8.81
C PHE A 112 15.98 -24.29 -8.24
N GLU A 113 17.15 -24.57 -7.64
CA GLU A 113 17.43 -25.88 -7.02
C GLU A 113 16.94 -26.00 -5.58
N LYS A 114 16.80 -24.88 -4.87
CA LYS A 114 16.30 -24.81 -3.50
C LYS A 114 15.22 -23.74 -3.42
N PHE A 115 14.00 -24.17 -3.19
CA PHE A 115 12.84 -23.28 -3.01
C PHE A 115 11.87 -23.92 -2.03
N SER A 116 11.15 -23.07 -1.30
CA SER A 116 9.98 -23.46 -0.52
C SER A 116 8.73 -22.92 -1.23
N PHE A 117 7.67 -23.71 -1.33
CA PHE A 117 6.43 -23.29 -1.97
C PHE A 117 5.26 -23.34 -0.98
N GLN A 118 4.36 -22.36 -1.08
CA GLN A 118 3.13 -22.29 -0.31
C GLN A 118 1.97 -21.92 -1.24
N VAL A 119 0.84 -22.59 -1.09
CA VAL A 119 -0.38 -22.23 -1.83
C VAL A 119 -1.01 -21.01 -1.15
N LYS A 120 -1.07 -19.87 -1.86
CA LYS A 120 -1.57 -18.60 -1.33
C LYS A 120 -3.09 -18.49 -1.49
N SER A 121 -3.60 -18.91 -2.64
CA SER A 121 -5.03 -18.90 -2.94
C SER A 121 -5.40 -19.95 -3.98
N ILE A 122 -6.65 -20.40 -3.93
CA ILE A 122 -7.24 -21.37 -4.88
C ILE A 122 -8.51 -20.73 -5.43
N ASN A 123 -8.60 -20.59 -6.75
CA ASN A 123 -9.79 -20.13 -7.45
C ASN A 123 -10.41 -21.27 -8.25
N LEU A 124 -11.46 -21.86 -7.67
CA LEU A 124 -12.19 -23.00 -8.26
C LEU A 124 -12.97 -22.61 -9.53
N ILE A 125 -13.35 -21.33 -9.68
CA ILE A 125 -14.14 -20.85 -10.80
C ILE A 125 -13.27 -20.74 -12.06
N GLU A 126 -12.05 -20.22 -11.89
CA GLU A 126 -11.08 -20.03 -12.98
C GLU A 126 -10.15 -21.22 -13.17
N ASN A 127 -10.35 -22.30 -12.40
CA ASN A 127 -9.51 -23.48 -12.37
C ASN A 127 -8.01 -23.18 -12.10
N SER A 128 -7.74 -22.10 -11.35
CA SER A 128 -6.40 -21.56 -11.13
C SER A 128 -6.04 -21.55 -9.64
N LEU A 129 -4.75 -21.64 -9.34
CA LEU A 129 -4.21 -21.48 -8.00
C LEU A 129 -2.94 -20.64 -8.05
N VAL A 130 -2.70 -19.89 -6.98
CA VAL A 130 -1.53 -19.03 -6.84
C VAL A 130 -0.56 -19.69 -5.87
N ILE A 131 0.61 -20.04 -6.38
CA ILE A 131 1.71 -20.60 -5.61
C ILE A 131 2.70 -19.48 -5.32
N LYS A 132 2.93 -19.22 -4.03
CA LYS A 132 4.00 -18.35 -3.59
C LYS A 132 5.23 -19.21 -3.34
N MET A 133 6.26 -19.05 -4.17
CA MET A 133 7.57 -19.65 -3.94
C MET A 133 8.48 -18.65 -3.25
N THR A 134 9.26 -19.13 -2.30
CA THR A 134 10.30 -18.39 -1.58
C THR A 134 11.65 -19.08 -1.84
N PHE A 135 12.64 -18.33 -2.31
CA PHE A 135 13.98 -18.81 -2.65
C PHE A 135 15.07 -18.07 -1.84
#